data_AF-A0A672TB83-F1
#
_entry.id   AF-A0A672TB83-F1
#
_cell.length_a   1.000
_cell.length_b   1.000
_cell.length_c   1.000
_cell.angle_alpha   90.00
_cell.angle_beta   90.00
_cell.angle_gamma   90.00
#
_symmetry.space_group_name_H-M   'P 1'
#
loop_
_entity.id
_entity.type
_entity.pdbx_description
1 polymer ?
#
loop_
_entity_poly.entity_id
_entity_poly.type
_entity_poly.pdbx_seq_one_letter_code
_entity_poly.pdbx_strand_id
1 'polypeptide(L)'
;SRLQRAEMVDRLLRRCRIKSSLFRECLAEFFGVYILILFGCGSVAQVTTSQNTKGEYLSINLGFALGTTFGIYVAKGVSGAHLNPAVSLTLCVLGRFSWTCLPFYVCSQLLGAFLAAATVALQYYDAIMDFTGGHLTVSGATATAGIFSTYPADYLSLWGGVVDQVSIIYETWKSTRIFSLCL
;
A
#
# COMPACT_ATOMS: atom_id res chain seq x y z
N SER A 1 -13.90 1.43 41.42
CA SER A 1 -13.45 0.37 40.49
C SER A 1 -13.31 0.85 39.03
N ARG A 2 -14.27 1.56 38.43
CA ARG A 2 -14.15 2.07 37.03
C ARG A 2 -13.25 3.32 36.88
N LEU A 3 -13.33 4.26 37.83
CA LEU A 3 -12.52 5.49 37.84
C LEU A 3 -11.01 5.22 37.99
N GLN A 4 -10.62 4.33 38.91
CA GLN A 4 -9.22 3.91 39.08
C GLN A 4 -8.66 3.19 37.83
N ARG A 5 -9.49 2.43 37.10
CA ARG A 5 -9.10 1.83 35.82
C ARG A 5 -8.87 2.90 34.76
N ALA A 6 -9.73 3.91 34.67
CA ALA A 6 -9.57 5.02 33.73
C ALA A 6 -8.28 5.82 34.02
N GLU A 7 -8.01 6.16 35.28
CA GLU A 7 -6.77 6.86 35.67
C GLU A 7 -5.49 6.04 35.43
N MET A 8 -5.57 4.72 35.62
CA MET A 8 -4.47 3.80 35.32
C MET A 8 -4.23 3.73 33.81
N VAL A 9 -5.30 3.60 33.01
CA VAL A 9 -5.24 3.63 31.54
C VAL A 9 -4.65 4.96 31.06
N ASP A 10 -5.10 6.10 31.59
CA ASP A 10 -4.57 7.42 31.23
C ASP A 10 -3.08 7.60 31.57
N ARG A 11 -2.62 7.02 32.69
CA ARG A 11 -1.20 7.04 33.05
C ARG A 11 -0.37 6.17 32.10
N LEU A 12 -0.89 5.00 31.73
CA LEU A 12 -0.25 4.11 30.76
C LEU A 12 -0.20 4.75 29.36
N LEU A 13 -1.32 5.31 28.88
CA LEU A 13 -1.40 6.01 27.60
C LEU A 13 -0.45 7.20 27.53
N ARG A 14 -0.31 7.97 28.62
CA ARG A 14 0.66 9.08 28.69
C ARG A 14 2.12 8.60 28.59
N ARG A 15 2.44 7.41 29.14
CA ARG A 15 3.77 6.79 29.00
C ARG A 15 4.03 6.27 27.59
N CYS A 16 3.02 5.70 26.93
CA CYS A 16 3.13 5.17 25.57
C CYS A 16 2.98 6.24 24.47
N ARG A 17 2.69 7.51 24.83
CA ARG A 17 2.45 8.58 23.85
C ARG A 17 3.75 8.96 23.13
N ILE A 18 3.81 8.63 21.85
CA ILE A 18 4.84 9.10 20.93
C ILE A 18 4.81 10.63 20.88
N LYS A 19 5.92 11.27 21.25
CA LYS A 19 6.06 12.74 21.28
C LYS A 19 6.42 13.35 19.92
N SER A 20 7.12 12.59 19.06
CA SER A 20 7.52 13.05 17.73
C SER A 20 6.34 12.94 16.75
N SER A 21 5.93 14.07 16.15
CA SER A 21 4.88 14.06 15.12
C SER A 21 5.31 13.24 13.90
N LEU A 22 6.54 13.44 13.43
CA LEU A 22 7.09 12.73 12.27
C LEU A 22 7.09 11.22 12.44
N PHE A 23 7.45 10.72 13.62
CA PHE A 23 7.43 9.28 13.87
C PHE A 23 6.01 8.71 13.84
N ARG A 24 5.04 9.45 14.39
CA ARG A 24 3.63 9.06 14.37
C ARG A 24 3.07 9.05 12.95
N GLU A 25 3.46 10.03 12.14
CA GLU A 25 3.13 10.11 10.72
C GLU A 25 3.74 8.96 9.91
N CYS A 26 5.03 8.67 10.12
CA CYS A 26 5.70 7.53 9.46
C CYS A 26 5.03 6.20 9.82
N LEU A 27 4.59 6.02 11.07
CA LEU A 27 3.88 4.82 11.52
C LEU A 27 2.48 4.72 10.87
N ALA A 28 1.79 5.84 10.72
CA ALA A 28 0.51 5.89 10.03
C ALA A 28 0.64 5.54 8.54
N GLU A 29 1.66 6.09 7.86
CA GLU A 29 2.00 5.73 6.49
C GLU A 29 2.38 4.25 6.35
N PHE A 30 3.19 3.73 7.27
CA PHE A 30 3.57 2.32 7.32
C PHE A 30 2.34 1.41 7.37
N PHE A 31 1.44 1.63 8.33
CA PHE A 31 0.24 0.79 8.47
C PHE A 31 -0.76 0.99 7.34
N GLY A 32 -0.89 2.22 6.82
CA GLY A 32 -1.76 2.50 5.70
C GLY A 32 -1.31 1.76 4.43
N VAL A 33 0.00 1.79 4.11
CA VAL A 33 0.56 1.03 2.99
C VAL A 33 0.50 -0.47 3.25
N TYR A 34 0.76 -0.90 4.48
CA TYR A 34 0.66 -2.31 4.85
C TYR A 34 -0.74 -2.87 4.53
N ILE A 35 -1.80 -2.17 4.92
CA ILE A 35 -3.18 -2.57 4.63
C ILE A 35 -3.45 -2.54 3.12
N LEU A 36 -3.03 -1.49 2.44
CA LEU A 36 -3.21 -1.37 0.99
C LEU A 36 -2.61 -2.58 0.25
N ILE A 37 -1.37 -2.93 0.55
CA ILE A 37 -0.65 -4.03 -0.10
C ILE A 37 -1.20 -5.38 0.34
N LEU A 38 -1.59 -5.55 1.61
CA LEU A 38 -2.16 -6.80 2.11
C LEU A 38 -3.43 -7.17 1.33
N PHE A 39 -4.34 -6.21 1.10
CA PHE A 39 -5.56 -6.44 0.32
C PHE A 39 -5.28 -6.52 -1.19
N GLY A 40 -4.45 -5.62 -1.71
CA GLY A 40 -4.09 -5.59 -3.13
C GLY A 40 -3.39 -6.88 -3.58
N CYS A 41 -2.19 -7.14 -3.05
CA CYS A 41 -1.42 -8.35 -3.37
C CYS A 41 -2.14 -9.63 -2.93
N GLY A 42 -2.89 -9.60 -1.81
CA GLY A 42 -3.70 -10.74 -1.38
C GLY A 42 -4.77 -11.13 -2.40
N SER A 43 -5.44 -10.14 -3.01
CA SER A 43 -6.41 -10.39 -4.09
C SER A 43 -5.74 -10.95 -5.35
N VAL A 44 -4.56 -10.45 -5.73
CA VAL A 44 -3.78 -10.99 -6.86
C VAL A 44 -3.34 -12.42 -6.59
N ALA A 45 -2.86 -12.70 -5.37
CA ALA A 45 -2.47 -14.05 -4.95
C ALA A 45 -3.66 -15.01 -5.08
N GLN A 46 -4.83 -14.63 -4.56
CA GLN A 46 -6.05 -15.42 -4.64
C GLN A 46 -6.44 -15.74 -6.09
N VAL A 47 -6.46 -14.76 -6.98
CA VAL A 47 -6.82 -14.97 -8.39
C VAL A 47 -5.78 -15.86 -9.09
N THR A 48 -4.49 -15.61 -8.85
CA THR A 48 -3.38 -16.33 -9.50
C THR A 48 -3.33 -17.79 -9.05
N THR A 49 -3.28 -18.06 -7.74
CA THR A 49 -3.13 -19.43 -7.23
C THR A 49 -4.39 -20.27 -7.42
N SER A 50 -5.57 -19.64 -7.50
CA SER A 50 -6.82 -20.35 -7.80
C SER A 50 -7.11 -20.51 -9.30
N GLN A 51 -6.23 -20.03 -10.17
CA GLN A 51 -6.43 -20.07 -11.63
C GLN A 51 -7.77 -19.44 -12.06
N ASN A 52 -8.10 -18.28 -11.49
CA ASN A 52 -9.36 -17.53 -11.70
C ASN A 52 -10.64 -18.25 -11.20
N THR A 53 -10.55 -19.32 -10.42
CA THR A 53 -11.76 -20.01 -9.90
C THR A 53 -12.31 -19.39 -8.61
N LYS A 54 -11.50 -18.62 -7.87
CA LYS A 54 -11.88 -17.95 -6.62
C LYS A 54 -11.78 -16.43 -6.70
N GLY A 55 -11.70 -15.88 -7.90
CA GLY A 55 -11.70 -14.45 -8.15
C GLY A 55 -11.37 -14.15 -9.60
N GLU A 56 -11.64 -12.92 -10.00
CA GLU A 56 -11.43 -12.42 -11.36
C GLU A 56 -10.69 -11.08 -11.33
N TYR A 57 -10.34 -10.55 -12.50
CA TYR A 57 -9.69 -9.23 -12.61
C TYR A 57 -10.45 -8.12 -11.86
N LEU A 58 -11.78 -8.16 -11.87
CA LEU A 58 -12.61 -7.22 -11.11
C LEU A 58 -12.37 -7.31 -9.59
N SER A 59 -12.14 -8.51 -9.06
CA SER A 59 -11.85 -8.73 -7.63
C SER A 59 -10.49 -8.14 -7.23
N ILE A 60 -9.52 -8.14 -8.15
CA ILE A 60 -8.22 -7.48 -7.94
C ILE A 60 -8.42 -5.96 -7.84
N ASN A 61 -9.16 -5.38 -8.79
CA ASN A 61 -9.45 -3.93 -8.78
C ASN A 61 -10.18 -3.51 -7.50
N LEU A 62 -11.17 -4.29 -7.06
CA LEU A 62 -11.88 -4.05 -5.81
C LEU A 62 -10.96 -4.23 -4.59
N GLY A 63 -10.08 -5.23 -4.60
CA GLY A 63 -9.10 -5.45 -3.54
C GLY A 63 -8.17 -4.24 -3.33
N PHE A 64 -7.62 -3.71 -4.42
CA PHE A 64 -6.80 -2.49 -4.37
C PHE A 64 -7.61 -1.25 -3.98
N ALA A 65 -8.83 -1.10 -4.49
CA ALA A 65 -9.69 0.04 -4.14
C ALA A 65 -10.04 0.04 -2.64
N LEU A 66 -10.53 -1.09 -2.12
CA LEU A 66 -10.87 -1.24 -0.70
C LEU A 66 -9.64 -1.14 0.20
N GLY A 67 -8.52 -1.77 -0.19
CA GLY A 67 -7.25 -1.66 0.52
C GLY A 67 -6.78 -0.21 0.64
N THR A 68 -6.89 0.55 -0.45
CA THR A 68 -6.57 1.98 -0.47
C THR A 68 -7.51 2.77 0.44
N THR A 69 -8.83 2.53 0.38
CA THR A 69 -9.81 3.18 1.25
C THR A 69 -9.52 2.93 2.73
N PHE A 70 -9.26 1.68 3.13
CA PHE A 70 -8.92 1.35 4.51
C PHE A 70 -7.57 1.93 4.94
N GLY A 71 -6.57 1.90 4.07
CA GLY A 71 -5.30 2.58 4.30
C GLY A 71 -5.49 4.07 4.57
N ILE A 72 -6.34 4.74 3.80
CA ILE A 72 -6.68 6.15 3.99
C ILE A 72 -7.36 6.35 5.35
N TYR A 73 -8.34 5.52 5.72
CA TYR A 73 -9.01 5.63 7.02
C TYR A 73 -8.03 5.52 8.20
N VAL A 74 -7.01 4.67 8.09
CA VAL A 74 -5.99 4.51 9.13
C VAL A 74 -5.03 5.71 9.18
N ALA A 75 -4.61 6.23 8.03
CA ALA A 75 -3.54 7.23 7.97
C ALA A 75 -4.02 8.69 7.95
N LYS A 76 -5.25 8.96 7.49
CA LYS A 76 -5.73 10.32 7.17
C LYS A 76 -5.71 11.26 8.36
N GLY A 77 -6.07 10.79 9.54
CA GLY A 77 -6.10 11.60 10.76
C GLY A 77 -4.72 11.94 11.34
N VAL A 78 -3.65 11.38 10.79
CA VAL A 78 -2.30 11.48 11.35
C VAL A 78 -1.28 12.02 10.34
N SER A 79 -1.11 11.36 9.19
CA SER A 79 -0.11 11.73 8.16
C SER A 79 -0.69 12.46 6.96
N GLY A 80 -2.03 12.56 6.87
CA GLY A 80 -2.69 13.00 5.65
C GLY A 80 -2.91 11.88 4.61
N ALA A 81 -2.50 10.64 4.91
CA ALA A 81 -2.64 9.46 4.07
C ALA A 81 -2.05 9.63 2.66
N HIS A 82 -0.74 9.82 2.57
CA HIS A 82 -0.06 9.85 1.27
C HIS A 82 -0.05 8.47 0.64
N LEU A 83 0.31 7.44 1.41
CA LEU A 83 0.35 6.01 1.09
C LEU A 83 1.13 5.64 -0.19
N ASN A 84 1.85 6.60 -0.74
CA ASN A 84 2.48 6.50 -2.05
C ASN A 84 3.64 7.51 -2.13
N PRO A 85 4.86 7.04 -2.49
CA PRO A 85 6.01 7.92 -2.71
C PRO A 85 5.78 9.00 -3.76
N ALA A 86 5.06 8.71 -4.85
CA ALA A 86 4.77 9.66 -5.93
C ALA A 86 3.82 10.77 -5.48
N VAL A 87 2.85 10.44 -4.61
CA VAL A 87 1.95 11.42 -3.98
C VAL A 87 2.72 12.28 -2.99
N SER A 88 3.59 11.69 -2.18
CA SER A 88 4.45 12.41 -1.23
C SER A 88 5.38 13.40 -1.94
N LEU A 89 6.03 12.96 -3.02
CA LEU A 89 6.90 13.79 -3.86
C LEU A 89 6.11 14.92 -4.52
N THR A 90 4.92 14.62 -5.03
CA THR A 90 4.01 15.62 -5.61
C THR A 90 3.69 16.73 -4.62
N LEU A 91 3.35 16.37 -3.37
CA LEU A 91 3.02 17.35 -2.34
C LEU A 91 4.24 18.20 -1.97
N CYS A 92 5.46 17.64 -2.03
CA CYS A 92 6.70 18.41 -1.91
C CYS A 92 6.88 19.43 -3.05
N VAL A 93 6.69 19.00 -4.30
CA VAL A 93 6.81 19.87 -5.48
C VAL A 93 5.78 21.00 -5.45
N LEU A 94 4.57 20.72 -4.96
CA LEU A 94 3.51 21.71 -4.79
C LEU A 94 3.68 22.63 -3.57
N GLY A 95 4.74 22.46 -2.77
CA GLY A 95 4.98 23.24 -1.56
C GLY A 95 4.02 22.95 -0.40
N ARG A 96 3.30 21.82 -0.46
CA ARG A 96 2.32 21.38 0.56
C ARG A 96 2.92 20.40 1.57
N PHE A 97 4.14 19.92 1.35
CA PHE A 97 4.84 18.98 2.23
C PHE A 97 6.35 19.27 2.26
N SER A 98 6.99 19.08 3.42
CA SER A 98 8.42 19.38 3.58
C SER A 98 9.31 18.35 2.88
N TRP A 99 10.27 18.84 2.09
CA TRP A 99 11.29 18.02 1.43
C TRP A 99 12.13 17.20 2.40
N THR A 100 12.33 17.68 3.63
CA THR A 100 13.09 16.97 4.67
C THR A 100 12.34 15.77 5.23
N CYS A 101 11.01 15.76 5.16
CA CYS A 101 10.16 14.67 5.66
C CYS A 101 9.96 13.57 4.61
N LEU A 102 10.10 13.91 3.32
CA LEU A 102 9.94 12.99 2.19
C LEU A 102 10.71 11.66 2.34
N PRO A 103 12.04 11.65 2.60
CA PRO A 103 12.76 10.39 2.69
C PRO A 103 12.26 9.50 3.82
N PHE A 104 11.80 10.07 4.94
CA PHE A 104 11.25 9.29 6.05
C PHE A 104 9.91 8.64 5.69
N TYR A 105 9.04 9.37 4.99
CA TYR A 105 7.77 8.83 4.48
C TYR A 105 8.00 7.74 3.44
N VAL A 106 8.91 7.95 2.49
CA VAL A 106 9.23 6.93 1.47
C VAL A 106 9.78 5.67 2.13
N CYS A 107 10.71 5.81 3.08
CA CYS A 107 11.22 4.65 3.83
C CYS A 107 10.12 3.92 4.60
N SER A 108 9.21 4.63 5.28
CA SER A 108 8.13 3.98 6.03
C SER A 108 7.11 3.30 5.13
N GLN A 109 6.78 3.91 3.98
CA GLN A 109 5.91 3.32 2.96
C GLN A 109 6.53 2.05 2.37
N LEU A 110 7.82 2.08 2.00
CA LEU A 110 8.53 0.91 1.46
C LEU A 110 8.62 -0.23 2.48
N LEU A 111 8.91 0.07 3.75
CA LEU A 111 8.91 -0.94 4.80
C LEU A 111 7.51 -1.54 5.03
N GLY A 112 6.46 -0.73 4.98
CA GLY A 112 5.07 -1.19 5.07
C GLY A 112 4.70 -2.13 3.94
N ALA A 113 5.04 -1.76 2.70
CA ALA A 113 4.82 -2.58 1.52
C ALA A 113 5.61 -3.90 1.58
N PHE A 114 6.89 -3.84 1.96
CA PHE A 114 7.74 -5.02 2.07
C PHE A 114 7.20 -6.03 3.09
N LEU A 115 6.82 -5.57 4.28
CA LEU A 115 6.27 -6.44 5.32
C LEU A 115 4.89 -7.00 4.95
N ALA A 116 4.04 -6.21 4.30
CA ALA A 116 2.76 -6.72 3.80
C ALA A 116 2.94 -7.78 2.71
N ALA A 117 3.86 -7.57 1.76
CA ALA A 117 4.20 -8.55 0.75
C ALA A 117 4.73 -9.85 1.38
N ALA A 118 5.60 -9.75 2.40
CA ALA A 118 6.07 -10.90 3.16
C ALA A 118 4.91 -11.63 3.87
N THR A 119 3.95 -10.91 4.46
CA THR A 119 2.75 -11.50 5.06
C THR A 119 1.89 -12.22 4.04
N VAL A 120 1.67 -11.64 2.85
CA VAL A 120 0.93 -12.30 1.76
C VAL A 120 1.66 -13.56 1.30
N ALA A 121 2.99 -13.50 1.13
CA ALA A 121 3.80 -14.65 0.74
C ALA A 121 3.70 -15.80 1.75
N LEU A 122 3.70 -15.49 3.05
CA LEU A 122 3.52 -16.48 4.11
C LEU A 122 2.08 -17.03 4.13
N GLN A 123 1.08 -16.17 4.01
CA GLN A 123 -0.33 -16.56 4.05
C GLN A 123 -0.72 -17.46 2.87
N TYR A 124 -0.12 -17.22 1.70
CA TYR A 124 -0.36 -17.98 0.47
C TYR A 124 0.74 -18.99 0.16
N TYR A 125 1.65 -19.29 1.10
CA TYR A 125 2.81 -20.15 0.85
C TYR A 125 2.42 -21.50 0.24
N ASP A 126 1.49 -22.23 0.87
CA ASP A 126 1.05 -23.54 0.39
C ASP A 126 0.40 -23.45 -1.00
N ALA A 127 -0.43 -22.42 -1.21
CA ALA A 127 -1.13 -22.21 -2.49
C ALA A 127 -0.15 -21.83 -3.62
N ILE A 128 0.87 -21.02 -3.33
CA ILE A 128 1.93 -20.65 -4.28
C ILE A 128 2.77 -21.88 -4.63
N MET A 129 3.14 -22.69 -3.64
CA MET A 129 3.95 -23.89 -3.85
C MET A 129 3.19 -24.95 -4.65
N ASP A 130 1.91 -25.15 -4.36
CA ASP A 130 1.03 -26.05 -5.12
C ASP A 130 0.87 -25.59 -6.58
N PHE A 131 0.57 -24.29 -6.79
CA PHE A 131 0.41 -23.72 -8.12
C PHE A 131 1.69 -23.79 -8.98
N THR A 132 2.85 -23.58 -8.36
CA THR A 132 4.14 -23.55 -9.07
C THR A 132 4.83 -24.91 -9.17
N GLY A 133 4.32 -25.95 -8.51
CA GLY A 133 5.04 -27.22 -8.34
C GLY A 133 6.39 -27.05 -7.64
N GLY A 134 6.53 -26.01 -6.80
CA GLY A 134 7.75 -25.63 -6.09
C GLY A 134 8.77 -24.82 -6.89
N HIS A 135 8.47 -24.42 -8.13
CA HIS A 135 9.37 -23.62 -8.96
C HIS A 135 8.91 -22.16 -9.08
N LEU A 136 9.51 -21.28 -8.28
CA LEU A 136 9.19 -19.85 -8.30
C LEU A 136 9.80 -19.18 -9.55
N THR A 137 8.94 -18.79 -10.49
CA THR A 137 9.34 -18.16 -11.76
C THR A 137 8.76 -16.75 -11.89
N VAL A 138 9.47 -15.90 -12.64
CA VAL A 138 9.08 -14.51 -12.91
C VAL A 138 8.21 -14.39 -14.16
N SER A 139 8.42 -15.27 -15.14
CA SER A 139 7.73 -15.28 -16.43
C SER A 139 7.38 -16.71 -16.82
N GLY A 140 6.31 -16.88 -17.59
CA GLY A 140 5.77 -18.19 -17.99
C GLY A 140 4.38 -18.47 -17.42
N ALA A 141 3.84 -19.65 -17.71
CA ALA A 141 2.47 -20.02 -17.36
C ALA A 141 2.22 -20.13 -15.85
N THR A 142 3.25 -20.43 -15.06
CA THR A 142 3.20 -20.56 -13.60
C THR A 142 3.91 -19.42 -12.88
N ALA A 143 4.06 -18.27 -13.53
CA ALA A 143 4.73 -17.12 -12.94
C ALA A 143 3.95 -16.56 -11.74
N THR A 144 4.65 -16.34 -10.62
CA THR A 144 4.05 -15.82 -9.37
C THR A 144 4.65 -14.51 -8.90
N ALA A 145 5.73 -14.03 -9.53
CA ALA A 145 6.30 -12.71 -9.22
C ALA A 145 5.31 -11.56 -9.44
N GLY A 146 4.35 -11.74 -10.36
CA GLY A 146 3.25 -10.81 -10.65
C GLY A 146 2.31 -10.56 -9.46
N ILE A 147 2.33 -11.42 -8.44
CA ILE A 147 1.55 -11.24 -7.20
C ILE A 147 2.05 -10.04 -6.41
N PHE A 148 3.37 -9.80 -6.41
CA PHE A 148 4.01 -8.80 -5.54
C PHE A 148 4.43 -7.53 -6.29
N SER A 149 4.60 -7.62 -7.61
CA SER A 149 5.11 -6.53 -8.44
C SER A 149 4.51 -6.58 -9.83
N THR A 150 4.35 -5.42 -10.46
CA THR A 150 3.80 -5.34 -11.81
C THR A 150 4.89 -5.57 -12.86
N TYR A 151 4.57 -6.36 -13.87
CA TYR A 151 5.41 -6.60 -15.04
C TYR A 151 4.67 -6.13 -16.30
N PRO A 152 5.37 -5.48 -17.24
CA PRO A 152 4.75 -5.04 -18.49
C PRO A 152 4.31 -6.26 -19.32
N ALA A 153 3.24 -6.09 -20.09
CA ALA A 153 2.84 -7.09 -21.08
C ALA A 153 3.87 -7.20 -22.21
N ASP A 154 3.99 -8.37 -22.84
CA ASP A 154 5.02 -8.66 -23.86
C ASP A 154 5.02 -7.70 -25.06
N TYR A 155 3.85 -7.14 -25.40
CA TYR A 155 3.69 -6.18 -26.49
C TYR A 155 4.04 -4.73 -26.11
N LEU A 156 4.27 -4.44 -24.83
CA LEU A 156 4.44 -3.08 -24.33
C LEU A 156 5.92 -2.67 -24.40
N SER A 157 6.21 -1.65 -25.20
CA SER A 157 7.55 -1.05 -25.22
C SER A 157 7.84 -0.28 -23.94
N LEU A 158 9.13 -0.08 -23.63
CA LEU A 158 9.56 0.74 -22.47
C LEU A 158 8.94 2.14 -22.52
N TRP A 159 8.95 2.80 -23.68
CA TRP A 159 8.35 4.13 -23.84
C TRP A 159 6.84 4.11 -23.68
N GLY A 160 6.17 3.08 -24.21
CA GLY A 160 4.73 2.89 -23.99
C GLY A 160 4.40 2.74 -22.50
N GLY A 161 5.17 1.95 -21.76
CA GLY A 161 5.01 1.79 -20.32
C GLY A 161 5.27 3.06 -19.52
N VAL A 162 6.29 3.84 -19.89
CA VAL A 162 6.56 5.15 -19.24
C VAL A 162 5.39 6.10 -19.44
N VAL A 163 4.87 6.23 -20.67
CA VAL A 163 3.74 7.11 -20.97
C VAL A 163 2.48 6.66 -20.25
N ASP A 164 2.21 5.35 -20.20
CA ASP A 164 1.09 4.76 -19.45
C ASP A 164 1.14 5.12 -17.96
N GLN A 165 2.27 4.86 -17.30
CA GLN A 165 2.43 5.13 -15.87
C GLN A 165 2.36 6.63 -15.55
N VAL A 166 2.97 7.48 -16.37
CA VAL A 166 2.89 8.94 -16.20
C VAL A 166 1.46 9.45 -16.38
N SER A 167 0.73 8.91 -17.36
CA SER A 167 -0.66 9.33 -17.64
C SER A 167 -1.59 8.96 -16.48
N ILE A 168 -1.45 7.74 -15.92
CA ILE A 168 -2.24 7.30 -14.77
C ILE A 168 -1.92 8.16 -13.52
N ILE A 169 -0.64 8.45 -13.28
CA ILE A 169 -0.23 9.32 -12.18
C ILE A 169 -0.77 10.74 -12.37
N TYR A 170 -0.75 11.27 -13.60
CA TYR A 170 -1.29 12.58 -13.92
C TYR A 170 -2.81 12.67 -13.68
N GLU A 171 -3.58 11.66 -14.07
CA GLU A 171 -5.02 11.64 -13.77
C GLU A 171 -5.29 11.57 -12.27
N THR A 172 -4.48 10.80 -11.53
CA THR A 172 -4.50 10.80 -10.06
C THR A 172 -4.25 12.22 -9.52
N TRP A 173 -3.29 12.94 -10.11
CA TRP A 173 -2.94 14.33 -9.80
C TRP A 173 -4.10 15.31 -10.00
N LYS A 174 -4.77 15.20 -11.14
CA LYS A 174 -5.94 16.02 -11.49
C LYS A 174 -7.08 15.78 -10.49
N SER A 175 -7.28 14.52 -10.07
CA SER A 175 -8.27 14.16 -9.06
C SER A 175 -7.90 14.71 -7.66
N THR A 176 -6.62 14.71 -7.27
CA THR A 176 -6.20 15.29 -5.98
C THR A 176 -6.42 16.80 -5.91
N ARG A 177 -6.31 17.54 -7.03
CA ARG A 177 -6.71 18.96 -7.09
C ARG A 177 -8.20 19.15 -6.83
N ILE A 178 -9.07 18.27 -7.34
CA ILE A 178 -10.51 18.29 -7.09
C ILE A 178 -10.80 17.95 -5.61
N PHE A 179 -10.15 16.92 -5.06
CA PHE A 179 -10.30 16.55 -3.65
C PHE A 179 -9.83 17.65 -2.68
N SER A 180 -8.83 18.43 -3.07
CA SER A 180 -8.38 19.60 -2.29
C SER A 180 -9.26 20.84 -2.45
N LEU A 181 -10.20 20.86 -3.40
CA LEU A 181 -11.22 21.92 -3.56
C LEU A 181 -12.56 21.54 -2.91
N CYS A 182 -12.79 20.25 -2.67
CA CYS A 182 -14.00 19.73 -2.02
C CYS A 182 -13.86 19.47 -0.50
N LEU A 183 -12.68 19.72 0.07
CA LEU A 183 -12.39 19.69 1.52
C LEU A 183 -11.91 21.07 1.96
#